data_AF-A0A246REZ3-F1
#
_entry.id   AF-A0A246REZ3-F1
#
_cell.length_a   1.000
_cell.length_b   1.000
_cell.length_c   1.000
_cell.angle_alpha   90.00
_cell.angle_beta   90.00
_cell.angle_gamma   90.00
#
_symmetry.space_group_name_H-M   'P 1'
#
loop_
_entity.id
_entity.type
_entity.pdbx_description
1 polymer ?
#
loop_
_entity_poly.entity_id
_entity_poly.type
_entity_poly.pdbx_seq_one_letter_code
_entity_poly.pdbx_strand_id
1 'polypeptide(L)' 'MELTGATWRKSTRSGNSECVEVADDLPGVVGVRDSKDPTGPVLTFDRRAWRSFVAATGNGTR' A
#
# COMPACT_ATOMS: atom_id res chain seq x y z
N MET A 1 -13.00 9.77 -1.99
CA MET A 1 -12.57 9.16 -0.71
C MET A 1 -11.33 9.94 -0.29
N GLU A 2 -11.45 10.79 0.71
CA GLU A 2 -10.36 11.67 1.15
C GLU A 2 -9.45 10.86 2.09
N LEU A 3 -8.16 10.75 1.75
CA LEU A 3 -7.16 9.98 2.50
C LEU A 3 -6.47 10.85 3.57
N THR A 4 -7.13 11.91 4.02
CA THR A 4 -6.60 13.05 4.80
C THR A 4 -6.17 12.73 6.24
N GLY A 5 -6.04 11.44 6.59
CA GLY A 5 -5.48 10.96 7.86
C GLY A 5 -4.66 9.69 7.72
N ALA A 6 -4.24 9.33 6.50
CA ALA A 6 -3.50 8.11 6.22
C ALA A 6 -2.03 8.23 6.69
N THR A 7 -1.60 7.33 7.57
CA THR A 7 -0.19 7.23 7.98
C THR A 7 0.57 6.33 7.00
N TRP A 8 1.24 6.96 6.04
CA TRP A 8 2.01 6.26 5.01
C TRP A 8 3.29 5.66 5.57
N ARG A 9 3.44 4.34 5.41
CA ARG A 9 4.67 3.60 5.77
C ARG A 9 5.33 3.05 4.52
N LYS A 10 6.63 3.30 4.41
CA LYS A 10 7.48 2.77 3.34
C LYS A 10 7.92 1.34 3.67
N SER A 11 7.99 0.47 2.66
CA SER A 11 8.50 -0.91 2.83
C SER A 11 9.98 -0.90 3.23
N THR A 12 10.41 -1.77 4.15
CA THR A 12 11.81 -1.87 4.58
C THR A 12 12.77 -2.40 3.52
N ARG A 13 12.25 -2.97 2.42
CA ARG A 13 13.04 -3.42 1.26
C ARG A 13 13.21 -2.35 0.17
N SER A 14 12.79 -1.12 0.44
CA SER A 14 13.06 0.02 -0.44
C SER A 14 14.57 0.30 -0.51
N GLY A 15 15.20 0.00 -1.64
CA GLY A 15 16.49 0.60 -2.01
C GLY A 15 16.33 2.05 -2.46
N ASN A 16 17.33 2.58 -3.18
CA ASN A 16 17.40 4.00 -3.52
C ASN A 16 16.36 4.53 -4.52
N SER A 17 15.55 3.68 -5.17
CA SER A 17 14.83 4.19 -6.35
C SER A 17 13.46 3.69 -6.73
N GLU A 18 12.77 2.71 -6.11
CA GLU A 18 11.32 2.44 -6.40
C GLU A 18 10.62 1.82 -5.20
N CYS A 19 9.77 2.62 -4.54
CA CYS A 19 9.28 2.28 -3.21
C CYS A 19 7.77 2.49 -3.18
N VAL A 20 7.05 1.47 -2.76
CA VAL A 20 5.62 1.56 -2.49
C VAL A 20 5.42 2.02 -1.05
N GLU A 21 4.46 2.92 -0.84
CA GLU A 21 3.95 3.31 0.47
C GLU A 21 2.58 2.70 0.72
N VAL A 22 2.35 2.23 1.94
CA VAL A 22 1.10 1.62 2.37
C VAL A 22 0.55 2.36 3.58
N ALA A 23 -0.74 2.65 3.57
CA ALA A 23 -1.49 3.15 4.72
C ALA A 23 -2.59 2.16 5.10
N ASP A 24 -2.43 1.48 6.22
CA ASP A 24 -3.34 0.45 6.74
C ASP A 24 -4.12 0.90 7.99
N ASP A 25 -3.89 2.14 8.43
CA ASP A 25 -4.55 2.79 9.57
C ASP A 25 -5.92 3.39 9.22
N LEU A 26 -6.30 3.37 7.94
CA LEU A 26 -7.60 3.87 7.49
C LEU A 26 -8.76 2.94 7.90
N PRO A 27 -9.96 3.48 8.21
CA PRO A 27 -11.14 2.67 8.47
C PRO A 27 -11.59 1.89 7.22
N GLY A 28 -11.49 0.57 7.27
CA GLY A 28 -12.05 -0.35 6.28
C GLY A 28 -11.20 -0.58 5.03
N VAL A 29 -10.27 0.34 4.73
CA VAL A 29 -9.45 0.30 3.52
C VAL A 29 -7.95 0.30 3.82
N VAL A 30 -7.18 -0.14 2.84
CA VAL A 30 -5.73 -0.02 2.78
C VAL A 30 -5.37 0.75 1.52
N GLY A 31 -4.64 1.85 1.68
CA GLY A 31 -4.14 2.68 0.59
C GLY A 31 -2.74 2.24 0.18
N VAL A 32 -2.47 2.21 -1.12
CA VAL A 32 -1.18 1.89 -1.71
C VAL A 32 -0.85 2.93 -2.76
N ARG A 33 0.33 3.55 -2.67
CA ARG A 33 0.78 4.55 -3.65
C ARG A 33 2.25 4.40 -4.00
N ASP A 34 2.63 5.00 -5.11
CA ASP A 34 4.03 5.17 -5.47
C ASP A 34 4.65 6.30 -4.62
N SER A 35 5.79 6.02 -3.97
CA SER A 35 6.54 7.04 -3.23
C SER A 35 7.01 8.18 -4.14
N LYS A 36 7.19 7.92 -5.44
CA LYS A 36 7.66 8.93 -6.41
C LYS A 36 6.57 9.90 -6.84
N ASP A 37 5.31 9.48 -6.75
CA ASP A 37 4.16 10.32 -7.04
C ASP A 37 3.16 10.31 -5.87
N PRO A 38 3.48 11.00 -4.76
CA PRO A 38 2.62 11.05 -3.57
C PRO A 38 1.26 11.68 -3.83
N THR A 39 1.16 12.50 -4.89
CA THR A 39 -0.04 13.19 -5.37
C THR A 39 -0.79 12.41 -6.46
N GLY A 40 -0.19 11.33 -6.94
CA GLY A 40 -0.72 10.50 -8.01
C GLY A 40 -1.85 9.58 -7.55
N PRO A 41 -2.29 8.68 -8.44
CA PRO A 41 -3.34 7.72 -8.14
C PRO A 41 -2.99 6.81 -6.96
N VAL A 42 -3.92 6.69 -6.01
CA VAL A 42 -3.83 5.75 -4.89
C VAL A 42 -4.70 4.53 -5.19
N LEU A 43 -4.10 3.34 -5.11
CA LEU A 43 -4.85 2.09 -5.12
C LEU A 43 -5.45 1.86 -3.74
N THR A 44 -6.75 1.60 -3.67
CA THR A 44 -7.46 1.29 -2.43
C THR A 44 -7.96 -0.14 -2.44
N PHE A 45 -7.72 -0.85 -1.34
CA PHE A 45 -8.15 -2.22 -1.14
C PHE A 45 -9.01 -2.32 0.11
N ASP A 46 -10.05 -3.15 0.10
CA ASP A 46 -10.65 -3.60 1.36
C ASP A 46 -9.62 -4.39 2.19
N ARG A 47 -9.68 -4.30 3.52
CA ARG A 47 -8.73 -5.02 4.40
C ARG A 47 -8.63 -6.52 4.09
N ARG A 48 -9.75 -7.15 3.73
CA ARG A 48 -9.77 -8.59 3.38
C ARG A 48 -9.05 -8.85 2.07
N ALA A 49 -9.29 -8.02 1.05
CA ALA A 49 -8.61 -8.12 -0.25
C ALA A 49 -7.10 -7.89 -0.08
N TRP A 50 -6.71 -6.90 0.73
CA TRP A 50 -5.31 -6.63 1.05
C TRP A 50 -4.61 -7.84 1.68
N ARG A 51 -5.23 -8.51 2.66
CA ARG A 51 -4.66 -9.72 3.27
C ARG A 51 -4.48 -10.85 2.26
N SER A 52 -5.47 -11.09 1.41
CA SER A 52 -5.36 -12.10 0.35
C SER A 52 -4.25 -11.77 -0.64
N PHE A 53 -4.14 -10.50 -1.05
CA PHE A 53 -3.10 -10.02 -1.94
C PHE A 53 -1.70 -10.24 -1.36
N VAL A 54 -1.48 -9.82 -0.10
CA VAL A 54 -0.19 -10.02 0.57
C VAL A 54 0.14 -11.50 0.74
N ALA A 55 -0.83 -12.34 1.11
CA ALA A 55 -0.64 -13.77 1.24
C ALA A 55 -0.24 -14.43 -0.10
N ALA A 56 -0.90 -14.06 -1.20
CA ALA A 56 -0.56 -14.55 -2.54
C ALA A 56 0.83 -14.08 -2.97
N THR A 57 1.19 -12.83 -2.68
CA THR A 57 2.49 -12.26 -3.04
C THR A 57 3.64 -12.88 -2.23
N GLY A 58 3.41 -13.14 -0.94
CA GLY A 58 4.39 -13.77 -0.04
C GLY A 58 4.65 -15.24 -0.34
N ASN A 59 3.65 -15.95 -0.88
CA ASN A 59 3.79 -17.36 -1.27
C ASN A 59 4.42 -17.58 -2.64
N GLY A 60 4.73 -16.51 -3.40
CA GLY A 60 5.56 -16.57 -4.60
C GLY A 60 5.28 -17.77 -5.50
N THR A 61 4.01 -17.98 -5.90
CA THR A 61 3.74 -18.90 -7.00
C THR A 61 4.28 -18.25 -8.27
N ARG A 62 5.50 -18.66 -8.63
CA ARG A 62 6.15 -18.42 -9.91
C ARG A 62 5.29 -18.89 -11.07
#